data_AF-A0A7W0WZ13-F1
#
_entry.id   AF-A0A7W0WZ13-F1
#
_cell.length_a   1.000
_cell.length_b   1.000
_cell.length_c   1.000
_cell.angle_alpha   90.00
_cell.angle_beta   90.00
_cell.angle_gamma   90.00
#
_symmetry.space_group_name_H-M   'P 1'
#
loop_
_entity.id
_entity.type
_entity.pdbx_description
1 polymer ?
#
loop_
_entity_poly.entity_id
_entity_poly.type
_entity_poly.pdbx_seq_one_letter_code
_entity_poly.pdbx_strand_id
1 'polypeptide(L)' 'MSKPSEMLLVSSKVRSMIKDAGCNTAGDALDGLNAYVGWLVAQAAKRAGENGRKTVRAHDFIIG' A
#
# COMPACT_ATOMS: atom_id res chain seq x y z
N MET A 1 1.83 13.61 -17.58
CA MET A 1 2.07 12.99 -16.27
C MET A 1 0.75 12.68 -15.60
N SER A 2 0.48 11.42 -15.26
CA SER A 2 -0.64 11.07 -14.36
C SER A 2 -0.46 11.81 -13.03
N LYS A 3 -1.54 12.33 -12.45
CA LYS A 3 -1.50 12.99 -11.13
C LYS A 3 -0.78 12.08 -10.12
N PRO A 4 0.08 12.61 -9.24
CA PRO A 4 0.58 11.87 -8.10
C PRO A 4 -0.61 11.26 -7.38
N SER A 5 -0.63 9.93 -7.26
CA SER A 5 -1.68 9.25 -6.50
C SER A 5 -1.64 9.76 -5.06
N GLU A 6 -2.82 9.96 -4.47
CA GLU A 6 -2.94 10.40 -3.08
C GLU A 6 -2.12 9.48 -2.16
N MET A 7 -1.39 10.07 -1.21
CA MET A 7 -0.55 9.33 -0.29
C MET A 7 -1.43 8.59 0.73
N LEU A 8 -1.49 7.26 0.62
CA LEU A 8 -2.25 6.35 1.49
C LEU A 8 -1.52 6.04 2.81
N LEU A 9 -0.31 6.56 2.98
CA LEU A 9 0.62 6.22 4.05
C LEU A 9 0.99 7.44 4.87
N VAL A 10 1.22 7.22 6.18
CA VAL A 10 1.81 8.25 7.05
C VAL A 10 3.32 8.30 6.78
N SER A 11 3.73 9.20 5.89
CA SER A 11 5.11 9.34 5.41
C SER A 11 6.16 9.39 6.52
N SER A 12 5.87 10.09 7.63
CA SER A 12 6.79 10.20 8.77
C SER A 12 7.01 8.87 9.48
N LYS A 13 5.97 8.03 9.60
CA LYS A 13 6.08 6.72 10.25
C LYS A 13 6.87 5.74 9.40
N VAL A 14 6.62 5.71 8.09
CA VAL A 14 7.38 4.87 7.15
C VAL A 14 8.86 5.25 7.14
N ARG A 15 9.17 6.56 7.06
CA ARG A 15 10.56 7.05 7.13
C ARG A 15 11.24 6.67 8.45
N SER A 16 10.53 6.74 9.58
CA SER A 16 11.05 6.27 10.87
C SER A 16 11.42 4.79 10.81
N MET A 17 10.54 3.93 10.30
CA MET A 17 10.82 2.48 10.21
C MET A 17 12.03 2.17 9.32
N ILE A 18 12.19 2.88 8.19
CA ILE A 18 13.36 2.71 7.31
C ILE A 18 14.65 3.13 8.04
N LYS A 19 14.59 4.24 8.79
CA LYS A 19 15.72 4.72 9.60
C LYS A 19 16.06 3.76 10.73
N ASP A 20 15.06 3.24 11.45
CA ASP A 20 15.24 2.29 12.54
C ASP A 20 15.85 0.97 12.06
N ALA A 21 15.66 0.62 10.79
CA ALA A 21 16.34 -0.48 10.11
C ALA A 21 17.78 -0.15 9.64
N GLY A 22 18.32 1.03 9.96
CA GLY A 22 19.67 1.46 9.59
C GLY A 22 19.80 1.97 8.14
N CYS A 23 18.69 2.22 7.45
CA CYS A 23 18.67 2.62 6.05
C CYS A 23 18.31 4.10 5.86
N ASN A 24 18.83 4.70 4.78
CA ASN A 24 18.35 6.01 4.30
C ASN A 24 17.12 5.84 3.39
N THR A 25 16.23 6.83 3.37
CA THR A 25 15.06 6.82 2.48
C THR A 25 15.33 7.66 1.22
N ALA A 26 15.30 7.03 0.05
CA ALA A 26 15.38 7.73 -1.23
C ALA A 26 14.13 8.63 -1.46
N GLY A 27 14.26 9.63 -2.34
CA GLY A 27 13.20 10.61 -2.59
C GLY A 27 11.91 10.00 -3.14
N ASP A 28 12.03 8.94 -3.93
CA ASP A 28 10.98 8.21 -4.64
C ASP A 28 10.47 6.96 -3.90
N ALA A 29 11.12 6.57 -2.80
CA ALA A 29 10.79 5.34 -2.08
C ALA A 29 9.33 5.32 -1.57
N LEU A 30 8.82 6.46 -1.09
CA LEU A 30 7.44 6.57 -0.63
C LEU A 30 6.43 6.49 -1.77
N ASP A 31 6.76 7.03 -2.95
CA ASP A 31 5.87 6.98 -4.11
C ASP A 31 5.72 5.53 -4.60
N GLY A 32 6.83 4.79 -4.66
CA GLY A 32 6.83 3.37 -5.01
C GLY A 32 6.02 2.52 -4.03
N LEU A 33 6.21 2.74 -2.72
CA LEU A 33 5.43 2.04 -1.69
C LEU A 33 3.95 2.40 -1.75
N ASN A 34 3.62 3.69 -1.98
CA ASN A 34 2.24 4.15 -2.10
C ASN A 34 1.52 3.50 -3.29
N ALA A 35 2.20 3.40 -4.43
CA ALA A 35 1.68 2.72 -5.62
C ALA A 35 1.40 1.23 -5.33
N TYR A 36 2.30 0.56 -4.61
CA TYR A 36 2.10 -0.84 -4.23
C TYR A 36 0.92 -1.04 -3.28
N VAL A 37 0.76 -0.17 -2.28
CA VAL A 37 -0.38 -0.20 -1.36
C VAL A 37 -1.70 0.06 -2.08
N GLY A 38 -1.73 1.03 -3.00
CA GLY A 38 -2.90 1.28 -3.85
C GLY A 38 -3.26 0.06 -4.71
N TRP A 39 -2.26 -0.61 -5.29
CA TRP A 39 -2.46 -1.86 -6.03
C TRP A 39 -3.02 -2.99 -5.14
N LEU A 40 -2.49 -3.16 -3.92
CA LEU A 40 -3.00 -4.15 -2.95
C LEU A 40 -4.47 -3.93 -2.60
N VAL A 41 -4.90 -2.68 -2.38
CA VAL A 41 -6.31 -2.35 -2.12
C VAL A 41 -7.19 -2.71 -3.32
N ALA A 42 -6.76 -2.39 -4.55
CA ALA A 42 -7.49 -2.75 -5.75
C ALA A 42 -7.64 -4.26 -5.92
N GLN A 43 -6.58 -5.04 -5.65
CA GLN A 43 -6.63 -6.50 -5.72
C GLN A 43 -7.56 -7.08 -4.65
N ALA A 44 -7.49 -6.58 -3.42
CA ALA A 44 -8.33 -7.07 -2.33
C ALA A 44 -9.82 -6.79 -2.58
N ALA A 45 -10.14 -5.59 -3.09
CA ALA A 45 -11.50 -5.24 -3.49
C ALA A 45 -12.02 -6.12 -4.66
N LYS A 46 -11.18 -6.36 -5.67
CA LYS A 46 -11.49 -7.26 -6.78
C LYS A 46 -11.82 -8.67 -6.27
N ARG A 47 -10.96 -9.24 -5.43
CA ARG A 47 -11.15 -10.59 -4.88
C ARG A 47 -12.38 -10.70 -3.98
N ALA A 48 -12.66 -9.66 -3.18
CA ALA A 48 -13.89 -9.59 -2.42
C ALA A 48 -15.12 -9.64 -3.34
N GLY A 49 -15.11 -8.84 -4.41
CA GLY A 49 -16.16 -8.80 -5.43
C GLY A 49 -16.34 -10.13 -6.17
N GLU A 50 -15.25 -10.76 -6.60
CA GLU A 50 -15.27 -12.10 -7.26
C GLU A 50 -15.86 -13.18 -6.36
N ASN A 51 -15.69 -13.04 -5.04
CA ASN A 51 -16.28 -13.93 -4.04
C ASN A 51 -17.68 -13.48 -3.57
N GLY A 52 -18.35 -12.58 -4.32
CA GLY A 52 -19.71 -12.11 -4.03
C GLY A 52 -19.84 -11.25 -2.77
N ARG A 53 -18.73 -10.72 -2.24
CA ARG A 53 -18.71 -9.91 -1.00
C ARG A 53 -18.50 -8.43 -1.33
N LYS A 54 -19.12 -7.56 -0.53
CA LYS A 54 -18.83 -6.11 -0.50
C LYS A 54 -17.82 -5.71 0.58
N THR A 55 -17.51 -6.63 1.49
CA THR A 55 -16.58 -6.41 2.59
C THR A 55 -15.25 -7.07 2.27
N VAL A 56 -14.22 -6.24 2.10
CA VAL A 56 -12.82 -6.66 2.05
C VAL A 56 -12.41 -7.19 3.43
N ARG A 57 -11.69 -8.30 3.46
CA ARG A 57 -11.23 -8.99 4.67
C ARG A 57 -9.71 -9.20 4.60
N ALA A 58 -9.10 -9.54 5.73
CA ALA A 58 -7.65 -9.76 5.81
C ALA A 58 -7.13 -10.76 4.76
N HIS A 59 -7.88 -11.85 4.54
CA HIS A 59 -7.54 -12.89 3.56
C HIS A 59 -7.56 -12.42 2.10
N ASP A 60 -8.16 -11.25 1.83
CA ASP A 60 -8.16 -10.65 0.49
C ASP A 60 -6.81 -9.99 0.19
N PHE A 61 -6.07 -9.54 1.21
CA PHE A 61 -4.73 -8.95 1.07
C PHE A 61 -3.61 -9.99 1.15
N ILE A 62 -3.73 -10.97 2.06
CA ILE A 62 -2.71 -11.99 2.31
C ILE A 62 -3.44 -13.33 2.46
N ILE A 63 -3.13 -14.30 1.61
CA ILE A 63 -3.53 -15.68 1.82
C ILE A 63 -2.51 -16.26 2.81
N GLY A 64 -2.96 -16.58 4.01
CA GLY A 64 -2.20 -17.46 4.92
C GLY A 64 -2.28 -18.90 4.43
#